data_AF-A0A2X1M9R6-F1
#
_entry.id   AF-A0A2X1M9R6-F1
#
_cell.length_a   1.000
_cell.length_b   1.000
_cell.length_c   1.000
_cell.angle_alpha   90.00
_cell.angle_beta   90.00
_cell.angle_gamma   90.00
#
_symmetry.space_group_name_H-M   'P 1'
#
loop_
_entity.id
_entity.type
_entity.pdbx_description
1 polymer ?
#
loop_
_entity_poly.entity_id
_entity_poly.type
_entity_poly.pdbx_seq_one_letter_code
_entity_poly.pdbx_strand_id
1 'polypeptide(L)'
;MFDFSKVVDRHGTWCTQWDYVADRFGTADLLPFTISDMDFATAPCIIEALNQRLMHGVFGYSRWKNDEFLAAIAHWFFHPALHRHRFSDGGVWPFCHLYGFRTDSSVV
;
A
#
# COMPACT_ATOMS: atom_id res chain seq x y z
N MET A 1 5.46 2.15 -19.00
CA MET A 1 4.72 0.87 -19.11
C MET A 1 5.25 -0.05 -18.03
N PHE A 2 4.40 -0.77 -17.31
CA PHE A 2 4.83 -1.75 -16.31
C PHE A 2 5.08 -3.10 -16.99
N ASP A 3 6.11 -3.82 -16.54
CA ASP A 3 6.36 -5.20 -16.96
C ASP A 3 6.07 -6.15 -15.80
N PHE A 4 4.85 -6.71 -15.81
CA PHE A 4 4.40 -7.69 -14.82
C PHE A 4 4.83 -9.13 -15.16
N SER A 5 5.47 -9.35 -16.31
CA SER A 5 6.01 -10.67 -16.70
C SER A 5 7.42 -10.88 -16.17
N LYS A 6 8.09 -9.81 -15.73
CA LYS A 6 9.41 -9.89 -15.11
C LYS A 6 9.33 -10.68 -13.80
N VAL A 7 10.00 -11.82 -13.77
CA VAL A 7 10.18 -12.62 -12.55
C VAL A 7 11.12 -11.87 -11.59
N VAL A 8 10.68 -11.72 -10.36
CA VAL A 8 11.49 -11.15 -9.26
C VAL A 8 11.76 -12.26 -8.26
N ASP A 9 13.03 -12.63 -8.11
CA ASP A 9 13.43 -13.58 -7.07
C ASP A 9 13.35 -12.91 -5.69
N ARG A 10 12.62 -13.56 -4.77
CA ARG A 10 12.39 -13.08 -3.40
C ARG A 10 13.02 -14.01 -2.36
N HIS A 11 13.74 -15.05 -2.76
CA HIS A 11 14.48 -15.89 -1.81
C HIS A 11 15.59 -15.10 -1.12
N GLY A 12 15.84 -15.39 0.15
CA GLY A 12 16.85 -14.70 0.96
C GLY A 12 16.49 -13.26 1.31
N THR A 13 15.25 -12.84 1.07
CA THR A 13 14.75 -11.52 1.46
C THR A 13 14.05 -11.51 2.82
N TRP A 14 14.01 -12.67 3.49
CA TRP A 14 13.29 -12.93 4.73
C TRP A 14 11.78 -12.77 4.58
N CYS A 15 11.24 -13.05 3.39
CA CYS A 15 9.80 -12.93 3.13
C CYS A 15 9.05 -14.20 3.54
N THR A 16 7.93 -14.04 4.25
CA THR A 16 7.13 -15.17 4.73
C THR A 16 6.61 -16.06 3.61
N GLN A 17 6.35 -15.48 2.43
CA GLN A 17 5.84 -16.23 1.29
C GLN A 17 6.83 -17.28 0.78
N TRP A 18 8.10 -16.94 0.60
CA TRP A 18 9.10 -17.83 -0.02
C TRP A 18 10.08 -18.46 0.98
N ASP A 19 10.55 -17.72 1.98
CA ASP A 19 11.64 -18.19 2.85
C ASP A 19 11.13 -19.06 4.03
N TYR A 20 9.83 -18.96 4.36
CA TYR A 20 9.23 -19.64 5.52
C TYR A 20 8.13 -20.64 5.13
N VAL A 21 8.18 -21.17 3.91
CA VAL A 21 7.23 -22.16 3.40
C VAL A 21 7.22 -23.44 4.25
N ALA A 22 8.41 -23.96 4.56
CA ALA A 22 8.54 -25.20 5.35
C ALA A 22 7.99 -25.04 6.78
N ASP A 23 8.26 -23.90 7.42
CA ASP A 23 7.75 -23.57 8.74
C ASP A 23 6.21 -23.53 8.75
N ARG A 24 5.62 -22.95 7.70
CA ARG A 24 4.17 -22.73 7.62
C ARG A 24 3.38 -23.96 7.17
N PHE A 25 3.95 -24.79 6.29
CA PHE A 25 3.25 -25.89 5.62
C PHE A 25 3.85 -27.27 5.94
N GLY A 26 4.90 -27.35 6.74
CA GLY A 26 5.57 -28.60 7.13
C GLY A 26 6.38 -29.27 6.01
N THR A 27 6.45 -28.64 4.82
CA THR A 27 7.17 -29.17 3.64
C THR A 27 7.90 -28.02 2.96
N ALA A 28 9.19 -28.23 2.65
CA ALA A 28 9.98 -27.28 1.87
C ALA A 28 9.60 -27.35 0.37
N ASP A 29 10.11 -26.41 -0.42
CA ASP A 29 10.04 -26.43 -1.90
C ASP A 29 8.62 -26.41 -2.49
N LEU A 30 7.64 -25.86 -1.76
CA LEU A 30 6.31 -25.60 -2.32
C LEU A 30 6.28 -24.25 -3.03
N LEU A 31 5.47 -24.15 -4.09
CA LEU A 31 5.15 -22.88 -4.74
C LEU A 31 4.03 -22.17 -3.93
N PRO A 32 4.30 -21.04 -3.28
CA PRO A 32 3.40 -20.45 -2.31
C PRO A 32 2.40 -19.45 -2.94
N PHE A 33 1.10 -19.71 -2.79
CA PHE A 33 0.01 -18.81 -3.23
C PHE A 33 -0.94 -18.44 -2.08
N THR A 34 -0.38 -18.24 -0.88
CA THR A 34 -1.15 -18.28 0.37
C THR A 34 -1.20 -16.95 1.12
N ILE A 35 -0.31 -16.01 0.79
CA ILE A 35 -0.19 -14.70 1.47
C ILE A 35 -0.61 -13.62 0.48
N SER A 36 -1.37 -12.63 0.97
CA SER A 36 -1.90 -11.53 0.15
C SER A 36 -0.89 -10.39 -0.02
N ASP A 37 0.33 -10.71 -0.44
CA ASP A 37 1.27 -9.75 -1.03
C ASP A 37 1.47 -10.06 -2.53
N MET A 38 2.47 -9.44 -3.19
CA MET A 38 2.68 -9.61 -4.63
C MET A 38 4.15 -9.88 -4.95
N ASP A 39 4.40 -10.68 -5.99
CA ASP A 39 5.73 -10.90 -6.57
C ASP A 39 6.09 -9.87 -7.66
N PHE A 40 5.56 -8.65 -7.53
CA PHE A 40 5.85 -7.53 -8.43
C PHE A 40 6.67 -6.45 -7.74
N ALA A 41 7.56 -5.80 -8.49
CA ALA A 41 8.17 -4.57 -8.02
C ALA A 41 7.09 -3.50 -7.79
N THR A 42 7.24 -2.72 -6.71
CA THR A 42 6.34 -1.60 -6.42
C THR A 42 6.43 -0.52 -7.51
N ALA A 43 5.46 0.39 -7.55
CA ALA A 43 5.42 1.40 -8.59
C ALA A 43 6.66 2.32 -8.55
N PRO A 44 7.24 2.70 -9.71
CA PRO A 44 8.44 3.55 -9.74
C PRO A 44 8.32 4.86 -8.95
N CYS A 45 7.14 5.48 -8.92
CA CYS A 45 6.90 6.69 -8.14
C CYS A 45 7.04 6.48 -6.62
N ILE A 46 6.72 5.28 -6.12
CA ILE A 46 6.88 4.92 -4.71
C ILE A 46 8.36 4.72 -4.40
N ILE A 47 9.09 4.01 -5.27
CA ILE A 47 10.54 3.81 -5.13
C ILE A 47 11.27 5.16 -5.11
N GLU A 48 10.90 6.06 -6.02
CA GLU A 48 11.49 7.40 -6.11
C GLU A 48 11.22 8.23 -4.84
N ALA A 49 9.98 8.25 -4.35
CA ALA A 49 9.65 8.96 -3.11
C ALA A 49 10.43 8.41 -1.89
N LEU A 50 10.61 7.09 -1.82
CA LEU A 50 11.45 6.46 -0.78
C LEU A 50 12.92 6.86 -0.93
N ASN A 51 13.47 6.83 -2.14
CA ASN A 51 14.85 7.25 -2.40
C ASN A 51 15.09 8.71 -2.02
N GLN A 52 14.18 9.62 -2.39
CA GLN A 52 14.26 11.02 -1.99
C GLN A 52 14.25 11.19 -0.47
N ARG A 53 13.39 10.42 0.22
CA ARG A 53 13.36 10.44 1.68
C ARG A 53 14.65 9.90 2.29
N LEU A 54 15.27 8.88 1.70
CA LEU A 54 16.55 8.33 2.15
C LEU A 54 17.68 9.36 1.99
N MET A 55 17.71 10.10 0.89
CA MET A 55 18.73 11.12 0.60
C MET A 55 18.77 12.27 1.61
N HIS A 56 17.66 12.56 2.30
CA HIS A 56 17.63 13.56 3.37
C HIS A 56 18.56 13.21 4.56
N GLY A 57 18.87 11.94 4.79
CA GLY A 57 19.86 11.50 5.79
C GLY A 57 19.46 11.58 7.26
N VAL A 58 18.43 12.36 7.62
CA VAL A 58 17.91 12.43 9.01
C VAL A 58 16.61 11.62 9.13
N PHE A 59 16.58 10.65 10.06
CA PHE A 59 15.46 9.72 10.30
C PHE A 59 14.86 9.86 11.71
N GLY A 60 14.74 11.09 12.20
CA GLY A 60 14.09 11.40 13.48
C GLY A 60 12.56 11.28 13.44
N TYR A 61 11.93 11.73 14.53
CA TYR A 61 10.48 11.67 14.69
C TYR A 61 9.74 12.37 13.55
N SER A 62 8.89 11.63 12.86
CA SER A 62 8.03 12.14 11.79
C SER A 62 6.57 12.10 12.24
N ARG A 63 5.82 13.17 12.02
CA ARG A 63 4.36 13.19 12.25
C ARG A 63 3.65 12.83 10.95
N TRP A 64 2.92 11.71 10.98
CA TRP A 64 2.17 11.22 9.82
C TRP A 64 0.96 12.11 9.48
N LYS A 65 0.35 12.74 10.48
CA LYS A 65 -0.83 13.58 10.30
C LYS A 65 -0.42 14.99 9.84
N ASN A 66 -0.18 15.11 8.54
CA ASN A 66 0.08 16.37 7.85
C ASN A 66 -0.87 16.52 6.64
N ASP A 67 -0.98 17.73 6.13
CA ASP A 67 -1.96 18.08 5.10
C ASP A 67 -1.72 17.32 3.80
N GLU A 68 -0.46 17.10 3.41
CA GLU A 68 -0.09 16.36 2.19
C GLU A 68 -0.57 14.90 2.24
N PHE A 69 -0.34 14.21 3.36
CA PHE A 69 -0.77 12.83 3.54
C PHE A 69 -2.30 12.70 3.54
N LEU A 70 -2.98 13.57 4.28
CA LEU A 70 -4.45 13.56 4.34
C LEU A 70 -5.07 13.91 2.98
N ALA A 71 -4.51 14.87 2.27
CA ALA A 71 -4.95 15.26 0.93
C ALA A 71 -4.75 14.13 -0.09
N ALA A 72 -3.63 13.41 -0.04
CA ALA A 72 -3.39 12.27 -0.94
C ALA A 72 -4.44 11.16 -0.74
N ILE A 73 -4.77 10.84 0.51
CA ILE A 73 -5.81 9.86 0.86
C ILE A 73 -7.19 10.35 0.40
N ALA A 74 -7.57 11.58 0.75
CA ALA A 74 -8.85 12.14 0.35
C ALA A 74 -8.98 12.15 -1.19
N HIS A 75 -7.94 12.59 -1.90
CA HIS A 75 -7.91 12.57 -3.35
C HIS A 75 -8.13 11.16 -3.88
N TRP A 76 -7.43 10.14 -3.35
CA TRP A 76 -7.64 8.74 -3.76
C TRP A 76 -9.10 8.28 -3.59
N PHE A 77 -9.73 8.58 -2.45
CA PHE A 77 -11.12 8.18 -2.17
C PHE A 77 -12.16 8.94 -3.01
N PHE A 78 -11.90 10.19 -3.35
CA PHE A 78 -12.85 11.02 -4.10
C PHE A 78 -12.56 11.07 -5.61
N HIS A 79 -11.48 10.45 -6.09
CA HIS A 79 -11.13 10.49 -7.51
C HIS A 79 -12.17 9.73 -8.35
N PRO A 80 -12.95 10.39 -9.23
CA PRO A 80 -14.09 9.76 -9.90
C PRO A 80 -13.70 8.59 -10.81
N ALA A 81 -12.49 8.62 -11.38
CA ALA A 81 -12.00 7.55 -12.25
C ALA A 81 -11.59 6.28 -11.49
N LEU A 82 -11.32 6.37 -10.17
CA LEU A 82 -10.95 5.22 -9.34
C LEU A 82 -12.17 4.49 -8.76
N HIS A 83 -13.33 5.14 -8.72
CA HIS A 83 -14.55 4.63 -8.07
C HIS A 83 -15.72 4.54 -9.07
N ARG A 84 -15.59 3.64 -10.05
CA ARG A 84 -16.64 3.40 -11.08
C ARG A 84 -17.88 2.68 -10.51
N HIS A 85 -17.77 2.05 -9.34
CA HIS A 85 -18.89 1.46 -8.61
C HIS A 85 -19.22 2.34 -7.40
N ARG A 86 -20.01 3.40 -7.61
CA ARG A 86 -20.70 4.06 -6.50
C ARG A 86 -21.67 3.06 -5.89
N PHE A 87 -21.56 2.81 -4.58
CA PHE A 87 -22.70 2.32 -3.82
C PHE A 87 -23.78 3.40 -3.88
N SER A 88 -24.99 3.01 -4.29
CA SER A 88 -26.10 3.89 -4.63
C SER A 88 -26.66 4.71 -3.45
N ASP A 89 -26.22 4.44 -2.22
CA ASP A 89 -27.03 4.70 -1.03
C ASP A 89 -26.46 5.80 -0.11
N GLY A 90 -25.70 6.75 -0.63
CA GLY A 90 -25.29 7.95 0.14
C GLY A 90 -24.49 7.68 1.41
N GLY A 91 -23.98 6.45 1.59
CA GLY A 91 -23.22 6.04 2.76
C GLY A 91 -21.80 6.59 2.74
N VAL A 92 -21.39 7.18 3.87
CA VAL A 92 -19.98 7.47 4.16
C VAL A 92 -19.22 6.14 4.17
N TRP A 93 -18.09 6.08 3.48
CA TRP A 93 -17.22 4.89 3.48
C TRP A 93 -16.93 4.45 4.91
N PRO A 94 -17.17 3.18 5.29
CA PRO A 94 -16.87 2.67 6.64
C PRO A 94 -15.41 2.90 7.06
N PHE A 95 -14.51 2.97 6.08
CA PHE A 95 -13.09 3.25 6.26
C PHE A 95 -12.81 4.66 6.81
N CYS A 96 -13.62 5.66 6.46
CA CYS A 96 -13.46 7.03 6.97
C CYS A 96 -13.69 7.12 8.49
N HIS A 97 -14.63 6.32 9.03
CA HIS A 97 -14.91 6.26 10.46
C HIS A 97 -13.78 5.65 11.29
N LEU A 98 -13.07 4.65 10.75
CA LEU A 98 -12.03 3.92 11.50
C LEU A 98 -10.75 4.74 11.69
N TYR A 99 -10.43 5.64 10.74
CA TYR A 99 -9.21 6.46 10.74
C TYR A 99 -9.46 7.93 11.09
N GLY A 100 -10.69 8.29 11.49
CA GLY A 100 -11.03 9.66 11.90
C GLY A 100 -11.08 10.68 10.75
N PHE A 101 -11.23 10.22 9.50
CA PHE A 101 -11.51 11.11 8.37
C PHE A 101 -12.97 11.56 8.46
N ARG A 102 -13.22 12.78 8.92
CA ARG A 102 -14.54 13.39 8.83
C ARG A 102 -14.71 13.94 7.42
N THR A 103 -15.77 13.52 6.73
CA THR A 103 -16.17 14.04 5.42
C THR A 103 -16.95 15.36 5.54
N ASP A 104 -16.79 16.09 6.65
CA ASP A 104 -17.51 17.33 6.86
C ASP A 104 -16.74 18.47 6.20
N SER A 105 -17.37 19.07 5.19
CA SER A 105 -16.87 20.22 4.42
C SER A 105 -16.73 21.51 5.23
N SER A 106 -16.90 21.46 6.56
CA SER A 106 -16.85 22.63 7.45
C SER A 106 -15.51 22.85 8.15
N VAL A 107 -14.45 22.12 7.81
CA VAL A 107 -13.08 22.44 8.25
C VAL A 107 -12.08 22.31 7.12
N VAL A 108 -12.15 23.27 6.18
CA VAL A 108 -11.01 23.81 5.45
C VAL A 108 -11.09 25.33 5.61
#